data_AF-A0A532V6Y3-F1
#
_entry.id   AF-A0A532V6Y3-F1
#
_cell.length_a   1.000
_cell.length_b   1.000
_cell.length_c   1.000
_cell.angle_alpha   90.00
_cell.angle_beta   90.00
_cell.angle_gamma   90.00
#
_symmetry.space_group_name_H-M   'P 1'
#
loop_
_entity.id
_entity.type
_entity.pdbx_description
1 polymer ?
#
loop_
_entity_poly.entity_id
_entity_poly.type
_entity_poly.pdbx_seq_one_letter_code
_entity_poly.pdbx_strand_id
1 'polypeptide(L)'
;MKKTFLLVAALVALPLTLFAADRIVVLEIFTGTWCGYCPGAAMGAEDLVNAHPGQVLVVEYHCGNDVFENTNSTIRKDFYGSGSGHVIRGYPTAIFDGIDTIIGGFTDQSMFPYYNPAFNTRRGVEPPLEIALEKTGDSEGTLTATIKNTSEDEVTGYLHFTITESNIHYPWKNQTFVHFAERDMLPDANGAEITLAAGADTTITRDYEIDPTWVNYTDDLGNIEFGCFVQDSTSLGQLREILQAAIIPLENPLGTGVEEEEVSSVPFSLNAPTLLKGHGSVELALDAACEVELTMYDATGRLVKTLYAGSLSAGTHLIDIEVETLPAGAYFIRATAGRHKQVSKLVILH
;
A
#
# COMPACT_ATOMS: atom_id res chain seq x y z
N MET A 1 19.52 -0.22 73.46
CA MET A 1 18.39 0.23 72.62
C MET A 1 18.61 -0.29 71.20
N LYS A 2 18.05 -1.45 70.84
CA LYS A 2 18.14 -2.02 69.48
C LYS A 2 16.88 -1.59 68.73
N LYS A 3 17.04 -0.81 67.65
CA LYS A 3 15.94 -0.40 66.75
C LYS A 3 15.80 -1.47 65.67
N THR A 4 14.69 -2.20 65.70
CA THR A 4 14.32 -3.15 64.64
C THR A 4 13.59 -2.36 63.55
N PHE A 5 14.18 -2.23 62.37
CA PHE A 5 13.50 -1.70 61.18
C PHE A 5 12.68 -2.82 60.55
N LEU A 6 11.35 -2.66 60.52
CA LEU A 6 10.46 -3.47 59.70
C LEU A 6 10.53 -2.94 58.27
N LEU A 7 11.10 -3.73 57.35
CA LEU A 7 10.92 -3.53 55.91
C LEU A 7 9.52 -4.00 55.54
N VAL A 8 8.63 -3.06 55.21
CA VAL A 8 7.37 -3.35 54.54
C VAL A 8 7.67 -3.35 53.05
N ALA A 9 7.73 -4.54 52.43
CA ALA A 9 7.77 -4.67 50.99
C ALA A 9 6.41 -4.23 50.43
N ALA A 10 6.35 -3.05 49.82
CA ALA A 10 5.18 -2.61 49.07
C ALA A 10 5.08 -3.47 47.81
N LEU A 11 4.09 -4.35 47.77
CA LEU A 11 3.72 -5.10 46.58
C LEU A 11 3.12 -4.11 45.58
N VAL A 12 3.93 -3.63 44.64
CA VAL A 12 3.46 -2.84 43.50
C VAL A 12 2.73 -3.81 42.58
N ALA A 13 1.40 -3.88 42.71
CA ALA A 13 0.57 -4.52 41.71
C ALA A 13 0.62 -3.65 40.45
N LEU A 14 1.47 -4.03 39.49
CA LEU A 14 1.37 -3.50 38.13
C LEU A 14 -0.03 -3.89 37.62
N PRO A 15 -0.85 -2.95 37.11
CA PRO A 15 -2.07 -3.33 36.45
C PRO A 15 -1.68 -4.14 35.20
N LEU A 16 -1.92 -5.46 35.21
CA LEU A 16 -1.98 -6.22 33.98
C LEU A 16 -3.18 -5.70 33.20
N THR A 17 -2.94 -4.78 32.28
CA THR A 17 -3.89 -4.53 31.21
C THR A 17 -3.82 -5.74 30.27
N LEU A 18 -4.69 -6.73 30.51
CA LEU A 18 -5.04 -7.70 29.49
C LEU A 18 -5.82 -6.92 28.42
N PHE A 19 -5.14 -6.49 27.37
CA PHE A 19 -5.81 -6.22 26.10
C PHE A 19 -5.86 -7.55 25.38
N ALA A 20 -7.04 -8.18 25.31
CA ALA A 20 -7.24 -9.25 24.34
C ALA A 20 -6.94 -8.66 22.96
N ALA A 21 -5.99 -9.24 22.24
CA ALA A 21 -5.67 -8.76 20.90
C ALA A 21 -6.82 -9.08 19.96
N ASP A 22 -7.42 -8.03 19.40
CA ASP A 22 -8.40 -8.14 18.34
C ASP A 22 -7.82 -8.90 17.14
N ARG A 23 -8.57 -9.87 16.59
CA ARG A 23 -8.13 -10.64 15.43
C ARG A 23 -7.81 -9.73 14.25
N ILE A 24 -6.60 -9.87 13.70
CA ILE A 24 -6.27 -9.37 12.37
C ILE A 24 -6.63 -10.47 11.38
N VAL A 25 -7.54 -10.16 10.45
CA VAL A 25 -8.01 -11.12 9.45
C VAL A 25 -7.00 -11.17 8.31
N VAL A 26 -6.60 -12.36 7.87
CA VAL A 26 -5.74 -12.51 6.69
C VAL A 26 -6.60 -12.74 5.46
N LEU A 27 -6.40 -11.94 4.42
CA LEU A 27 -6.98 -12.11 3.11
C LEU A 27 -5.90 -12.54 2.12
N GLU A 28 -5.94 -13.81 1.73
CA GLU A 28 -5.06 -14.33 0.69
C GLU A 28 -5.81 -14.39 -0.63
N ILE A 29 -5.28 -13.76 -1.67
CA ILE A 29 -5.91 -13.74 -3.00
C ILE A 29 -4.97 -14.39 -4.00
N PHE A 30 -5.45 -15.45 -4.65
CA PHE A 30 -4.78 -16.06 -5.78
C PHE A 30 -5.24 -15.35 -7.06
N THR A 31 -4.31 -14.71 -7.77
CA THR A 31 -4.61 -13.73 -8.82
C THR A 31 -3.61 -13.78 -9.99
N GLY A 32 -3.78 -12.88 -10.96
CA GLY A 32 -2.83 -12.62 -12.02
C GLY A 32 -3.23 -11.40 -12.86
N THR A 33 -2.27 -10.60 -13.30
CA THR A 33 -2.46 -9.44 -14.17
C THR A 33 -3.07 -9.79 -15.53
N TRP A 34 -2.90 -11.06 -15.96
CA TRP A 34 -3.47 -11.59 -17.20
C TRP A 34 -4.97 -11.95 -17.08
N CYS A 35 -5.54 -12.03 -15.87
CA CYS A 35 -6.88 -12.51 -15.59
C CYS A 35 -7.94 -11.39 -15.72
N GLY A 36 -9.01 -11.63 -16.47
CA GLY A 36 -10.04 -10.61 -16.77
C GLY A 36 -11.03 -10.30 -15.64
N TYR A 37 -11.10 -11.16 -14.63
CA TYR A 37 -11.99 -11.00 -13.46
C TYR A 37 -11.25 -10.57 -12.19
N CYS A 38 -9.91 -10.62 -12.23
CA CYS A 38 -9.05 -10.30 -11.11
C CYS A 38 -9.04 -8.81 -10.73
N PRO A 39 -9.31 -7.84 -11.64
CA PRO A 39 -9.45 -6.44 -11.24
C PRO A 39 -10.48 -6.19 -10.13
N GLY A 40 -11.62 -6.88 -10.17
CA GLY A 40 -12.64 -6.74 -9.13
C GLY A 40 -12.18 -7.24 -7.77
N ALA A 41 -11.33 -8.26 -7.73
CA ALA A 41 -10.74 -8.75 -6.48
C ALA A 41 -9.73 -7.75 -5.92
N ALA A 42 -8.85 -7.18 -6.75
CA ALA A 42 -7.90 -6.15 -6.35
C ALA A 42 -8.62 -4.92 -5.76
N MET A 43 -9.59 -4.36 -6.49
CA MET A 43 -10.43 -3.27 -5.97
C MET A 43 -11.15 -3.63 -4.67
N GLY A 44 -11.61 -4.88 -4.55
CA GLY A 44 -12.25 -5.37 -3.34
C GLY A 44 -11.31 -5.44 -2.14
N ALA A 45 -10.03 -5.78 -2.34
CA ALA A 45 -9.02 -5.81 -1.30
C ALA A 45 -8.63 -4.40 -0.85
N GLU A 46 -8.44 -3.48 -1.80
CA GLU A 46 -8.18 -2.06 -1.54
C GLU A 46 -9.31 -1.42 -0.71
N ASP A 47 -10.56 -1.58 -1.17
CA ASP A 47 -11.74 -1.10 -0.46
C ASP A 47 -11.86 -1.70 0.95
N LEU A 48 -11.47 -2.96 1.12
CA LEU A 48 -11.50 -3.65 2.42
C LEU A 48 -10.48 -3.06 3.40
N VAL A 49 -9.24 -2.85 2.95
CA VAL A 49 -8.18 -2.22 3.76
C VAL A 49 -8.57 -0.80 4.13
N ASN A 50 -9.14 -0.03 3.18
CA ASN A 50 -9.62 1.33 3.42
C ASN A 50 -10.78 1.38 4.44
N ALA A 51 -11.68 0.39 4.41
CA ALA A 51 -12.79 0.30 5.36
C ALA A 51 -12.35 -0.18 6.75
N HIS A 52 -11.29 -0.99 6.84
CA HIS A 52 -10.81 -1.65 8.05
C HIS A 52 -9.30 -1.47 8.27
N PRO A 53 -8.81 -0.21 8.38
CA PRO A 53 -7.38 0.07 8.45
C PRO A 53 -6.75 -0.60 9.68
N GLY A 54 -5.65 -1.30 9.45
CA GLY A 54 -4.90 -2.00 10.50
C GLY A 54 -5.56 -3.29 11.03
N GLN A 55 -6.65 -3.77 10.40
CA GLN A 55 -7.38 -4.96 10.85
C GLN A 55 -7.36 -6.11 9.85
N VAL A 56 -6.74 -5.91 8.68
CA VAL A 56 -6.61 -6.93 7.63
C VAL A 56 -5.17 -6.96 7.12
N LEU A 57 -4.62 -8.16 6.99
CA LEU A 57 -3.37 -8.43 6.26
C LEU A 57 -3.76 -8.96 4.88
N VAL A 58 -3.39 -8.25 3.81
CA VAL A 58 -3.67 -8.70 2.44
C VAL A 58 -2.40 -9.26 1.82
N VAL A 59 -2.50 -10.43 1.19
CA VAL A 59 -1.40 -11.06 0.46
C VAL A 59 -1.93 -11.57 -0.89
N GLU A 60 -1.52 -10.91 -1.97
CA GLU A 60 -1.88 -11.31 -3.34
C GLU A 60 -0.81 -12.21 -3.95
N TYR A 61 -1.13 -13.48 -4.10
CA TYR A 61 -0.29 -14.48 -4.74
C TYR A 61 -0.57 -14.49 -6.24
N HIS A 62 0.35 -13.91 -6.99
CA HIS A 62 0.33 -13.93 -8.45
C HIS A 62 0.71 -15.32 -8.99
N CYS A 63 -0.11 -15.85 -9.91
CA CYS A 63 -0.05 -17.23 -10.38
C CYS A 63 -0.39 -17.36 -11.87
N GLY A 64 -0.07 -18.51 -12.47
CA GLY A 64 -0.39 -18.84 -13.85
C GLY A 64 0.57 -18.26 -14.90
N ASN A 65 1.87 -18.20 -14.59
CA ASN A 65 2.91 -17.49 -15.35
C ASN A 65 2.70 -15.96 -15.38
N ASP A 66 2.19 -15.42 -14.28
CA ASP A 66 2.13 -13.98 -14.10
C ASP A 66 3.55 -13.39 -13.89
N VAL A 67 3.76 -12.11 -14.24
CA VAL A 67 5.09 -11.49 -14.12
C VAL A 67 5.55 -11.33 -12.67
N PHE A 68 4.60 -11.30 -11.72
CA PHE A 68 4.88 -11.26 -10.28
C PHE A 68 4.83 -12.65 -9.62
N GLU A 69 4.68 -13.73 -10.40
CA GLU A 69 4.72 -15.09 -9.85
C GLU A 69 6.13 -15.43 -9.34
N ASN A 70 6.18 -16.08 -8.18
CA ASN A 70 7.43 -16.56 -7.58
C ASN A 70 7.24 -17.97 -6.97
N THR A 71 8.28 -18.47 -6.30
CA THR A 71 8.24 -19.78 -5.64
C THR A 71 7.22 -19.84 -4.49
N ASN A 72 7.12 -18.79 -3.69
CA ASN A 72 6.21 -18.73 -2.54
C ASN A 72 4.75 -18.74 -2.99
N SER A 73 4.39 -17.93 -3.99
CA SER A 73 3.04 -17.91 -4.57
C SER A 73 2.64 -19.27 -5.13
N THR A 74 3.58 -19.98 -5.78
CA THR A 74 3.35 -21.34 -6.29
C THR A 74 3.09 -22.34 -5.15
N ILE A 75 3.89 -22.31 -4.09
CA ILE A 75 3.74 -23.18 -2.92
C ILE A 75 2.40 -22.91 -2.22
N ARG A 76 2.05 -21.65 -1.97
CA ARG A 76 0.77 -21.27 -1.34
C ARG A 76 -0.42 -21.69 -2.21
N LYS A 77 -0.32 -21.52 -3.53
CA LYS A 77 -1.34 -22.02 -4.47
C LYS A 77 -1.51 -23.52 -4.35
N ASP A 78 -0.43 -24.28 -4.28
CA ASP A 78 -0.51 -25.74 -4.16
C ASP A 78 -1.08 -26.19 -2.82
N PHE A 79 -0.77 -25.48 -1.73
CA PHE A 79 -1.34 -25.71 -0.40
C PHE A 79 -2.88 -25.62 -0.38
N TYR A 80 -3.46 -24.64 -1.08
CA TYR A 80 -4.92 -24.49 -1.18
C TYR A 80 -5.55 -25.19 -2.39
N GLY A 81 -4.77 -25.48 -3.43
CA GLY A 81 -5.22 -25.98 -4.73
C GLY A 81 -5.08 -27.49 -4.92
N SER A 82 -4.36 -28.19 -4.04
CA SER A 82 -4.12 -29.63 -4.12
C SER A 82 -4.85 -30.44 -3.04
N GLY A 83 -5.04 -31.74 -3.31
CA GLY A 83 -5.58 -32.70 -2.35
C GLY A 83 -7.10 -32.67 -2.15
N SER A 84 -7.57 -33.45 -1.17
CA SER A 84 -8.97 -33.44 -0.74
C SER A 84 -9.27 -32.14 0.02
N GLY A 85 -10.28 -31.39 -0.41
CA GLY A 85 -10.61 -30.09 0.19
C GLY A 85 -9.90 -28.89 -0.46
N HIS A 86 -9.35 -29.03 -1.67
CA HIS A 86 -8.87 -27.87 -2.42
C HIS A 86 -9.98 -26.85 -2.70
N VAL A 87 -9.63 -25.58 -2.61
CA VAL A 87 -10.58 -24.46 -2.72
C VAL A 87 -10.27 -23.55 -3.91
N ILE A 88 -9.03 -23.55 -4.41
CA ILE A 88 -8.68 -22.83 -5.65
C ILE A 88 -9.22 -23.59 -6.86
N ARG A 89 -10.17 -22.98 -7.56
CA ARG A 89 -10.79 -23.54 -8.79
C ARG A 89 -10.72 -22.62 -10.00
N GLY A 90 -10.13 -21.45 -9.83
CA GLY A 90 -9.99 -20.41 -10.84
C GLY A 90 -9.45 -19.12 -10.22
N TYR A 91 -9.23 -18.12 -11.06
CA TYR A 91 -8.76 -16.80 -10.62
C TYR A 91 -9.83 -15.73 -10.89
N PRO A 92 -10.01 -14.75 -9.98
CA PRO A 92 -9.38 -14.70 -8.67
C PRO A 92 -10.01 -15.72 -7.70
N THR A 93 -9.29 -16.13 -6.65
CA THR A 93 -9.87 -16.80 -5.48
C THR A 93 -9.36 -16.10 -4.22
N ALA A 94 -10.27 -15.51 -3.45
CA ALA A 94 -10.00 -14.89 -2.16
C ALA A 94 -10.31 -15.86 -1.01
N ILE A 95 -9.43 -15.93 -0.02
CA ILE A 95 -9.57 -16.83 1.14
C ILE A 95 -9.31 -16.03 2.42
N PHE A 96 -10.31 -15.94 3.28
CA PHE A 96 -10.23 -15.24 4.56
C PHE A 96 -9.89 -16.22 5.68
N ASP A 97 -8.80 -15.96 6.39
CA ASP A 97 -8.20 -16.82 7.43
C ASP A 97 -8.06 -18.29 7.01
N GLY A 98 -7.86 -18.56 5.72
CA GLY A 98 -7.83 -19.94 5.21
C GLY A 98 -9.16 -20.72 5.28
N ILE A 99 -10.27 -20.06 5.63
CA ILE A 99 -11.60 -20.67 5.86
C ILE A 99 -12.62 -20.19 4.83
N ASP A 100 -12.98 -18.91 4.86
CA ASP A 100 -14.06 -18.40 4.02
C ASP A 100 -13.53 -18.11 2.61
N THR A 101 -14.01 -18.87 1.64
CA THR A 101 -13.53 -18.80 0.25
C THR A 101 -14.56 -18.12 -0.66
N ILE A 102 -14.09 -17.13 -1.42
CA ILE A 102 -14.86 -16.46 -2.48
C ILE A 102 -14.11 -16.64 -3.80
N ILE A 103 -14.76 -17.28 -4.77
CA ILE A 103 -14.18 -17.58 -6.09
C ILE A 103 -14.81 -16.67 -7.14
N GLY A 104 -13.96 -16.10 -7.99
CA GLY A 104 -14.35 -15.22 -9.08
C GLY A 104 -14.32 -13.75 -8.68
N GLY A 105 -14.55 -12.91 -9.69
CA GLY A 105 -14.55 -11.47 -9.55
C GLY A 105 -15.22 -10.82 -10.76
N PHE A 106 -15.06 -9.51 -10.88
CA PHE A 106 -15.58 -8.73 -11.99
C PHE A 106 -14.45 -8.02 -12.73
N THR A 107 -14.72 -7.61 -13.96
CA THR A 107 -13.77 -6.77 -14.69
C THR A 107 -13.75 -5.35 -14.15
N ASP A 108 -14.90 -4.79 -13.76
CA ASP A 108 -15.06 -3.34 -13.52
C ASP A 108 -15.83 -3.01 -12.23
N GLN A 109 -16.02 -3.99 -11.34
CA GLN A 109 -16.75 -3.81 -10.08
C GLN A 109 -15.96 -4.40 -8.91
N SER A 110 -15.91 -3.66 -7.81
CA SER A 110 -15.26 -4.09 -6.58
C SER A 110 -15.96 -5.31 -5.97
N MET A 111 -15.15 -6.24 -5.45
CA MET A 111 -15.63 -7.40 -4.67
C MET A 111 -15.93 -7.06 -3.21
N PHE A 112 -15.75 -5.81 -2.77
CA PHE A 112 -16.00 -5.37 -1.38
C PHE A 112 -17.35 -5.83 -0.79
N PRO A 113 -18.50 -5.78 -1.52
CA PRO A 113 -19.78 -6.26 -0.99
C PRO A 113 -19.80 -7.75 -0.61
N TYR A 114 -18.89 -8.55 -1.18
CA TYR A 114 -18.71 -9.97 -0.87
C TYR A 114 -17.62 -10.19 0.17
N TYR A 115 -16.54 -9.40 0.10
CA TYR A 115 -15.39 -9.50 1.00
C TYR A 115 -15.72 -9.02 2.41
N ASN A 116 -16.42 -7.89 2.55
CA ASN A 116 -16.73 -7.31 3.85
C ASN A 116 -17.56 -8.25 4.76
N PRO A 117 -18.60 -8.96 4.28
CA PRO A 117 -19.27 -9.98 5.09
C PRO A 117 -18.37 -11.14 5.55
N ALA A 118 -17.48 -11.63 4.68
CA ALA A 118 -16.52 -12.69 5.03
C ALA A 118 -15.51 -12.19 6.07
N PHE A 119 -14.96 -11.00 5.88
CA PHE A 119 -14.12 -10.31 6.86
C PHE A 119 -14.83 -10.21 8.22
N ASN A 120 -16.05 -9.69 8.27
CA ASN A 120 -16.78 -9.52 9.54
C ASN A 120 -17.08 -10.85 10.23
N THR A 121 -17.31 -11.92 9.46
CA THR A 121 -17.50 -13.28 10.01
C THR A 121 -16.23 -13.74 10.70
N ARG A 122 -15.08 -13.60 10.04
CA ARG A 122 -13.78 -13.97 10.59
C ARG A 122 -13.37 -13.10 11.76
N ARG A 123 -13.54 -11.79 11.65
CA ARG A 123 -13.24 -10.79 12.68
C ARG A 123 -13.98 -11.04 14.00
N GLY A 124 -15.17 -11.66 13.93
CA GLY A 124 -15.96 -12.05 15.10
C GLY A 124 -15.51 -13.33 15.80
N VAL A 125 -14.49 -14.03 15.29
CA VAL A 125 -13.94 -15.24 15.91
C VAL A 125 -12.80 -14.85 16.87
N GLU A 126 -12.95 -15.23 18.13
CA GLU A 126 -11.91 -15.01 19.14
C GLU A 126 -10.62 -15.75 18.75
N PRO A 127 -9.46 -15.07 18.64
CA PRO A 127 -8.20 -15.71 18.30
C PRO A 127 -7.62 -16.43 19.54
N PRO A 128 -7.10 -17.67 19.41
CA PRO A 128 -6.46 -18.38 20.52
C PRO A 128 -5.04 -17.88 20.81
N LEU A 129 -4.52 -16.97 19.97
CA LEU A 129 -3.17 -16.42 20.06
C LEU A 129 -3.18 -14.88 20.05
N GLU A 130 -2.21 -14.29 20.74
CA GLU A 130 -1.78 -12.90 20.57
C GLU A 130 -0.44 -12.89 19.83
N ILE A 131 -0.27 -11.98 18.87
CA ILE A 131 0.99 -11.83 18.13
C ILE A 131 1.38 -10.35 18.13
N ALA A 132 2.62 -10.06 18.52
CA ALA A 132 3.28 -8.78 18.30
C ALA A 132 4.38 -8.96 17.24
N LEU A 133 4.41 -8.06 16.26
CA LEU A 133 5.40 -8.07 15.18
C LEU A 133 6.22 -6.77 15.22
N GLU A 134 7.54 -6.92 15.22
CA GLU A 134 8.50 -5.82 15.20
C GLU A 134 9.50 -6.01 14.05
N LYS A 135 9.99 -4.91 13.47
CA LYS A 135 11.07 -4.93 12.48
C LYS A 135 12.27 -4.13 12.94
N THR A 136 13.45 -4.51 12.47
CA THR A 136 14.65 -3.67 12.49
C THR A 136 15.07 -3.33 11.07
N GLY A 137 15.65 -2.13 10.88
CA GLY A 137 16.07 -1.65 9.58
C GLY A 137 14.90 -1.31 8.65
N ASP A 138 15.24 -0.77 7.48
CA ASP A 138 14.27 -0.38 6.45
C ASP A 138 14.33 -1.38 5.29
N SER A 139 15.45 -1.41 4.55
CA SER A 139 15.66 -2.31 3.41
C SER A 139 16.23 -3.69 3.78
N GLU A 140 16.86 -3.82 4.94
CA GLU A 140 17.42 -5.08 5.45
C GLU A 140 17.36 -5.07 6.98
N GLY A 141 17.18 -6.24 7.58
CA GLY A 141 17.16 -6.37 9.04
C GLY A 141 16.44 -7.63 9.49
N THR A 142 15.67 -7.50 10.57
CA THR A 142 14.99 -8.65 11.18
C THR A 142 13.51 -8.39 11.40
N LEU A 143 12.67 -9.39 11.12
CA LEU A 143 11.30 -9.47 11.62
C LEU A 143 11.26 -10.35 12.86
N THR A 144 10.66 -9.86 13.93
CA THR A 144 10.52 -10.58 15.21
C THR A 144 9.05 -10.68 15.57
N ALA A 145 8.54 -11.92 15.63
CA ALA A 145 7.21 -12.22 16.12
C ALA A 145 7.28 -12.77 17.55
N THR A 146 6.63 -12.08 18.49
CA THR A 146 6.37 -12.60 19.84
C THR A 146 4.93 -13.10 19.90
N ILE A 147 4.78 -14.39 20.18
CA ILE A 147 3.51 -15.11 20.07
C ILE A 147 3.16 -15.68 21.43
N LYS A 148 1.93 -15.46 21.89
CA LYS A 148 1.43 -15.98 23.16
C LYS A 148 0.14 -16.75 22.93
N ASN A 149 0.06 -17.95 23.48
CA ASN A 149 -1.18 -18.72 23.53
C ASN A 149 -2.04 -18.24 24.70
N THR A 150 -3.19 -17.65 24.41
CA THR A 150 -4.15 -17.13 25.38
C THR A 150 -5.31 -18.08 25.64
N SER A 151 -5.39 -19.19 24.90
CA SER A 151 -6.40 -20.23 25.09
C SER A 151 -6.06 -21.19 26.24
N GLU A 152 -7.03 -22.05 26.58
CA GLU A 152 -6.88 -23.10 27.60
C GLU A 152 -6.25 -24.39 27.06
N ASP A 153 -6.09 -24.49 25.74
CA ASP A 153 -5.60 -25.69 25.04
C ASP A 153 -4.21 -25.45 24.44
N GLU A 154 -3.52 -26.55 24.11
CA GLU A 154 -2.29 -26.46 23.30
C GLU A 154 -2.63 -26.04 21.87
N VAL A 155 -1.83 -25.12 21.33
CA VAL A 155 -1.94 -24.66 19.94
C VAL A 155 -0.70 -25.09 19.17
N THR A 156 -0.90 -25.79 18.05
CA THR A 156 0.15 -26.13 17.08
C THR A 156 -0.21 -25.57 15.72
N GLY A 157 0.76 -24.96 15.04
CA GLY A 157 0.56 -24.38 13.72
C GLY A 157 1.88 -23.96 13.08
N TYR A 158 1.82 -23.46 11.85
CA TYR A 158 2.97 -22.91 11.13
C TYR A 158 2.95 -21.38 11.20
N LEU A 159 4.04 -20.79 11.67
CA LEU A 159 4.30 -19.36 11.60
C LEU A 159 4.84 -19.01 10.22
N HIS A 160 4.20 -18.05 9.57
CA HIS A 160 4.64 -17.44 8.33
C HIS A 160 4.92 -15.96 8.56
N PHE A 161 5.99 -15.44 7.96
CA PHE A 161 6.16 -14.01 7.75
C PHE A 161 5.91 -13.72 6.27
N THR A 162 5.35 -12.56 5.96
CA THR A 162 5.05 -12.11 4.60
C THR A 162 5.63 -10.73 4.36
N ILE A 163 6.16 -10.53 3.16
CA ILE A 163 6.56 -9.23 2.63
C ILE A 163 5.73 -9.00 1.37
N THR A 164 4.93 -7.94 1.37
CA THR A 164 4.14 -7.53 0.20
C THR A 164 4.53 -6.14 -0.25
N GLU A 165 4.34 -5.86 -1.53
CA GLU A 165 4.58 -4.55 -2.12
C GLU A 165 3.31 -4.01 -2.77
N SER A 166 3.04 -2.73 -2.54
CA SER A 166 1.91 -2.00 -3.13
C SER A 166 2.37 -0.86 -4.03
N ASN A 167 1.43 -0.17 -4.68
CA ASN A 167 1.71 1.01 -5.53
C ASN A 167 2.65 0.69 -6.69
N ILE A 168 2.71 -0.57 -7.10
CA ILE A 168 3.55 -1.03 -8.21
C ILE A 168 2.91 -0.55 -9.50
N HIS A 169 3.48 0.48 -10.12
CA HIS A 169 2.96 0.95 -11.40
C HIS A 169 3.20 -0.10 -12.50
N TYR A 170 2.10 -0.74 -12.90
CA TYR A 170 2.09 -1.79 -13.91
C TYR A 170 0.69 -1.83 -14.53
N PRO A 171 0.41 -1.09 -15.62
CA PRO A 171 -0.92 -1.10 -16.21
C PRO A 171 -1.37 -2.50 -16.63
N TRP A 172 -2.49 -2.97 -16.09
CA TRP A 172 -3.02 -4.31 -16.34
C TRP A 172 -4.55 -4.29 -16.40
N LYS A 173 -5.13 -4.88 -17.44
CA LYS A 173 -6.58 -4.81 -17.70
C LYS A 173 -7.09 -3.36 -17.63
N ASN A 174 -7.89 -3.02 -16.63
CA ASN A 174 -8.43 -1.69 -16.36
C ASN A 174 -7.87 -1.08 -15.06
N GLN A 175 -6.76 -1.61 -14.57
CA GLN A 175 -6.06 -1.15 -13.37
C GLN A 175 -4.71 -0.54 -13.74
N THR A 176 -4.25 0.41 -12.94
CA THR A 176 -2.97 1.11 -13.14
C THR A 176 -1.86 0.53 -12.27
N PHE A 177 -2.22 0.15 -11.05
CA PHE A 177 -1.30 -0.33 -10.03
C PHE A 177 -1.60 -1.79 -9.67
N VAL A 178 -0.57 -2.48 -9.20
CA VAL A 178 -0.70 -3.72 -8.46
C VAL A 178 -0.46 -3.40 -6.98
N HIS A 179 -1.33 -3.89 -6.12
CA HIS A 179 -1.25 -3.73 -4.66
C HIS A 179 -1.09 -5.07 -3.97
N PHE A 180 -0.47 -5.05 -2.79
CA PHE A 180 -0.29 -6.21 -1.91
C PHE A 180 0.32 -7.44 -2.58
N ALA A 181 1.10 -7.24 -3.64
CA ALA A 181 1.73 -8.35 -4.36
C ALA A 181 2.73 -9.02 -3.44
N GLU A 182 2.59 -10.33 -3.25
CA GLU A 182 3.55 -11.08 -2.46
C GLU A 182 4.93 -11.03 -3.12
N ARG A 183 5.93 -10.66 -2.32
CA ARG A 183 7.32 -10.53 -2.74
C ARG A 183 8.20 -11.59 -2.13
N ASP A 184 8.02 -11.84 -0.82
CA ASP A 184 8.69 -12.92 -0.14
C ASP A 184 7.90 -13.43 1.08
N MET A 185 8.26 -14.63 1.52
CA MET A 185 7.81 -15.25 2.75
C MET A 185 8.98 -15.86 3.51
N LEU A 186 9.00 -15.72 4.83
CA LEU A 186 10.12 -16.21 5.66
C LEU A 186 9.67 -17.31 6.63
N PRO A 187 10.46 -18.40 6.80
CA PRO A 187 11.69 -18.71 6.05
C PRO A 187 11.44 -19.09 4.57
N ASP A 188 10.21 -19.52 4.28
CA ASP A 188 9.64 -19.73 2.95
C ASP A 188 8.11 -19.89 3.12
N ALA A 189 7.38 -20.09 2.02
CA ALA A 189 5.93 -20.29 2.04
C ALA A 189 5.39 -21.48 2.84
N ASN A 190 6.23 -22.45 3.25
CA ASN A 190 5.82 -23.54 4.16
C ASN A 190 5.82 -23.12 5.63
N GLY A 191 6.44 -21.98 5.96
CA GLY A 191 6.52 -21.47 7.32
C GLY A 191 7.41 -22.31 8.24
N ALA A 192 7.30 -22.07 9.54
CA ALA A 192 7.99 -22.84 10.58
C ALA A 192 6.99 -23.30 11.64
N GLU A 193 6.99 -24.58 11.97
CA GLU A 193 6.10 -25.13 12.98
C GLU A 193 6.41 -24.55 14.37
N ILE A 194 5.36 -24.21 15.10
CA ILE A 194 5.39 -23.83 16.51
C ILE A 194 4.35 -24.65 17.27
N THR A 195 4.66 -24.98 18.53
CA THR A 195 3.72 -25.59 19.47
C THR A 195 3.81 -24.83 20.79
N LEU A 196 2.67 -24.37 21.28
CA LEU A 196 2.55 -23.58 22.51
C LEU A 196 1.52 -24.22 23.43
N ALA A 197 1.97 -24.66 24.61
CA ALA A 197 1.06 -25.01 25.69
C ALA A 197 0.19 -23.81 26.10
N ALA A 198 -0.94 -24.07 26.75
CA ALA A 198 -1.82 -23.02 27.28
C ALA A 198 -1.03 -22.02 28.14
N GLY A 199 -1.18 -20.72 27.83
CA GLY A 199 -0.49 -19.63 28.52
C GLY A 199 1.00 -19.46 28.20
N ALA A 200 1.60 -20.32 27.38
CA ALA A 200 3.01 -20.21 26.97
C ALA A 200 3.21 -19.15 25.87
N ASP A 201 4.43 -18.64 25.79
CA ASP A 201 4.88 -17.73 24.74
C ASP A 201 6.15 -18.23 24.05
N THR A 202 6.39 -17.73 22.85
CA THR A 202 7.63 -17.90 22.09
C THR A 202 7.97 -16.61 21.34
N THR A 203 9.24 -16.47 20.97
CA THR A 203 9.70 -15.39 20.09
C THR A 203 10.51 -15.98 18.95
N ILE A 204 10.11 -15.69 17.72
CA ILE A 204 10.78 -16.16 16.50
C ILE A 204 11.27 -14.94 15.72
N THR A 205 12.53 -14.98 15.32
CA THR A 205 13.17 -13.94 14.50
C THR A 205 13.60 -14.49 13.14
N ARG A 206 13.42 -13.72 12.08
CA ARG A 206 13.91 -13.99 10.73
C ARG A 206 14.62 -12.77 10.17
N ASP A 207 15.75 -12.99 9.52
CA ASP A 207 16.41 -11.97 8.74
C ASP A 207 15.62 -11.74 7.44
N TYR A 208 15.53 -10.49 7.00
CA TYR A 208 14.92 -10.11 5.73
C TYR A 208 15.81 -9.14 4.96
N GLU A 209 15.68 -9.16 3.65
CA GLU A 209 16.31 -8.22 2.72
C GLU A 209 15.30 -7.92 1.61
N ILE A 210 15.12 -6.64 1.30
CA ILE A 210 14.30 -6.18 0.17
C ILE A 210 15.14 -6.31 -1.10
N ASP A 211 14.68 -7.13 -2.04
CA ASP A 211 15.40 -7.39 -3.28
C ASP A 211 15.05 -6.31 -4.33
N PRO A 212 15.98 -5.40 -4.67
CA PRO A 212 15.73 -4.35 -5.65
C PRO A 212 15.60 -4.89 -7.08
N THR A 213 15.78 -6.20 -7.30
CA THR A 213 15.57 -6.87 -8.58
C THR A 213 14.15 -7.40 -8.76
N TRP A 214 13.27 -7.24 -7.78
CA TRP A 214 11.84 -7.52 -7.94
C TRP A 214 11.26 -6.78 -9.15
N VAL A 215 10.39 -7.47 -9.89
CA VAL A 215 9.76 -6.93 -11.09
C VAL A 215 8.98 -5.67 -10.72
N ASN A 216 9.27 -4.57 -11.40
CA ASN A 216 8.64 -3.26 -11.16
C ASN A 216 8.73 -2.79 -9.69
N TYR A 217 9.79 -3.16 -8.97
CA TYR A 217 10.08 -2.62 -7.64
C TYR A 217 9.97 -1.08 -7.62
N THR A 218 9.27 -0.57 -6.62
CA THR A 218 8.88 0.85 -6.53
C THR A 218 10.02 1.77 -6.09
N ASP A 219 11.11 1.23 -5.53
CA ASP A 219 12.20 1.98 -4.91
C ASP A 219 11.73 2.91 -3.76
N ASP A 220 10.57 2.61 -3.19
CA ASP A 220 9.99 3.31 -2.06
C ASP A 220 9.54 2.31 -1.00
N LEU A 221 10.28 2.25 0.10
CA LEU A 221 10.04 1.31 1.20
C LEU A 221 8.71 1.59 1.93
N GLY A 222 8.11 2.78 1.77
CA GLY A 222 6.77 3.07 2.28
C GLY A 222 5.68 2.24 1.58
N ASN A 223 6.00 1.61 0.44
CA ASN A 223 5.13 0.69 -0.28
C ASN A 223 5.30 -0.78 0.14
N ILE A 224 6.18 -1.09 1.10
CA ILE A 224 6.39 -2.44 1.61
C ILE A 224 5.58 -2.65 2.89
N GLU A 225 4.79 -3.72 2.94
CA GLU A 225 4.09 -4.17 4.14
C GLU A 225 4.74 -5.45 4.69
N PHE A 226 4.84 -5.53 6.01
CA PHE A 226 5.28 -6.75 6.68
C PHE A 226 4.13 -7.35 7.47
N GLY A 227 3.92 -8.65 7.31
CA GLY A 227 2.92 -9.42 8.05
C GLY A 227 3.52 -10.65 8.70
N CYS A 228 2.83 -11.19 9.68
CA CYS A 228 3.01 -12.56 10.10
C CYS A 228 1.70 -13.19 10.55
N PHE A 229 1.58 -14.50 10.40
CA PHE A 229 0.40 -15.24 10.83
C PHE A 229 0.73 -16.67 11.24
N VAL A 230 -0.07 -17.23 12.14
CA VAL A 230 0.02 -18.64 12.53
C VAL A 230 -1.15 -19.40 11.92
N GLN A 231 -0.86 -20.37 11.07
CA GLN A 231 -1.84 -21.21 10.40
C GLN A 231 -1.92 -22.59 11.05
N ASP A 232 -3.12 -22.99 11.44
CA ASP A 232 -3.41 -24.29 12.05
C ASP A 232 -2.99 -25.45 11.13
N SER A 233 -2.38 -26.47 11.74
CA SER A 233 -1.97 -27.73 11.11
C SER A 233 -2.54 -28.97 11.79
N THR A 234 -3.31 -28.81 12.86
CA THR A 234 -3.82 -29.88 13.74
C THR A 234 -4.67 -30.91 13.00
N SER A 235 -5.16 -30.59 11.81
CA SER A 235 -5.73 -31.55 10.89
C SER A 235 -5.12 -31.40 9.49
N LEU A 236 -3.98 -32.04 9.27
CA LEU A 236 -3.26 -32.25 7.99
C LEU A 236 -4.17 -32.17 6.73
N GLY A 237 -4.51 -30.95 6.29
CA GLY A 237 -5.32 -30.67 5.10
C GLY A 237 -6.84 -30.49 5.27
N GLN A 238 -7.41 -30.43 6.48
CA GLN A 238 -8.85 -30.20 6.70
C GLN A 238 -9.18 -28.86 7.37
N LEU A 239 -8.39 -28.42 8.34
CA LEU A 239 -8.44 -27.05 8.88
C LEU A 239 -7.19 -26.33 8.41
N ARG A 240 -7.40 -25.23 7.68
CA ARG A 240 -6.35 -24.32 7.21
C ARG A 240 -6.51 -22.96 7.91
N GLU A 241 -7.13 -22.96 9.07
CA GLU A 241 -7.51 -21.74 9.77
C GLU A 241 -6.26 -20.94 10.13
N ILE A 242 -6.26 -19.66 9.81
CA ILE A 242 -5.30 -18.73 10.36
C ILE A 242 -5.81 -18.32 11.74
N LEU A 243 -5.02 -18.62 12.76
CA LEU A 243 -5.41 -18.51 14.16
C LEU A 243 -5.27 -17.07 14.68
N GLN A 244 -4.26 -16.35 14.20
CA GLN A 244 -4.02 -14.94 14.45
C GLN A 244 -2.98 -14.42 13.45
N ALA A 245 -3.00 -13.10 13.21
CA ALA A 245 -1.97 -12.38 12.48
C ALA A 245 -1.52 -11.10 13.21
N ALA A 246 -0.40 -10.56 12.75
CA ALA A 246 0.08 -9.22 13.08
C ALA A 246 0.61 -8.55 11.82
N ILE A 247 0.54 -7.22 11.78
CA ILE A 247 0.98 -6.42 10.63
C ILE A 247 1.78 -5.19 11.06
N ILE A 248 2.79 -4.86 10.28
CA ILE A 248 3.40 -3.54 10.21
C ILE A 248 2.88 -2.94 8.90
N PRO A 249 1.89 -2.03 8.97
CA PRO A 249 1.14 -1.59 7.81
C PRO A 249 2.02 -0.78 6.85
N LEU A 250 1.54 -0.66 5.61
CA LEU A 250 2.08 0.29 4.63
C LEU A 250 2.13 1.72 5.20
N GLU A 251 3.21 2.45 4.88
CA GLU A 251 3.33 3.87 5.22
C GLU A 251 2.63 4.75 4.19
N ASN A 252 2.72 4.37 2.92
CA ASN A 252 2.10 5.09 1.81
C ASN A 252 0.64 4.65 1.62
N PRO A 253 -0.27 5.60 1.32
CA PRO A 253 -1.62 5.24 0.90
C PRO A 253 -1.58 4.45 -0.42
N LEU A 254 -2.59 3.63 -0.64
CA LEU A 254 -2.76 2.94 -1.92
C LEU A 254 -3.08 3.95 -3.02
N GLY A 255 -2.32 3.93 -4.10
CA GLY A 255 -2.58 4.68 -5.31
C GLY A 255 -3.90 4.24 -5.90
N THR A 256 -4.86 5.17 -6.03
CA THR A 256 -6.18 4.81 -6.55
C THR A 256 -6.14 4.72 -8.08
N GLY A 257 -6.81 3.72 -8.67
CA GLY A 257 -6.92 3.51 -10.12
C GLY A 257 -7.70 4.57 -10.91
N VAL A 258 -7.86 5.78 -10.37
CA VAL A 258 -8.20 6.96 -11.17
C VAL A 258 -6.90 7.42 -11.81
N GLU A 259 -6.92 7.96 -13.04
CA GLU A 259 -5.78 8.74 -13.53
C GLU A 259 -5.50 9.86 -12.52
N GLU A 260 -4.59 9.61 -11.59
CA GLU A 260 -3.76 10.66 -11.05
C GLU A 260 -2.79 10.99 -12.17
N GLU A 261 -3.06 12.10 -12.86
CA GLU A 261 -1.98 13.04 -13.13
C GLU A 261 -1.12 13.07 -11.86
N GLU A 262 0.13 12.62 -12.00
CA GLU A 262 1.14 12.53 -10.94
C GLU A 262 0.83 13.45 -9.76
N VAL A 263 0.71 12.89 -8.55
CA VAL A 263 0.87 13.66 -7.32
C VAL A 263 2.34 14.07 -7.23
N SER A 264 2.72 15.00 -8.09
CA SER A 264 3.86 15.85 -7.92
C SER A 264 3.46 16.91 -6.91
N SER A 265 4.32 17.11 -5.94
CA SER A 265 4.52 18.39 -5.26
C SER A 265 4.40 19.55 -6.27
N VAL A 266 3.20 20.11 -6.44
CA VAL A 266 2.89 21.23 -7.35
C VAL A 266 3.67 21.16 -8.69
N PRO A 267 3.22 20.38 -9.69
CA PRO A 267 3.92 20.31 -10.96
C PRO A 267 4.07 21.70 -11.60
N PHE A 268 5.17 21.89 -12.32
CA PHE A 268 5.38 23.09 -13.15
C PHE A 268 4.15 23.31 -14.04
N SER A 269 3.38 24.37 -13.78
CA SER A 269 2.17 24.68 -14.53
C SER A 269 2.09 26.16 -14.87
N LEU A 270 1.65 26.44 -16.09
CA LEU A 270 1.45 27.79 -16.61
C LEU A 270 -0.02 28.03 -16.96
N ASN A 271 -0.73 28.74 -16.10
CA ASN A 271 -2.12 29.12 -16.30
C ASN A 271 -2.19 30.61 -16.66
N ALA A 272 -2.40 30.89 -17.94
CA ALA A 272 -2.60 32.26 -18.44
C ALA A 272 -4.04 32.46 -18.94
N PRO A 273 -4.60 33.69 -18.85
CA PRO A 273 -5.91 33.99 -19.40
C PRO A 273 -5.93 33.74 -20.91
N THR A 274 -6.95 33.04 -21.40
CA THR A 274 -7.09 32.82 -22.85
C THR A 274 -7.52 34.08 -23.60
N LEU A 275 -8.19 35.01 -22.91
CA LEU A 275 -8.76 36.25 -23.45
C LEU A 275 -8.54 37.40 -22.46
N LEU A 276 -8.05 38.54 -22.93
CA LEU A 276 -7.74 39.70 -22.07
C LEU A 276 -8.07 41.02 -22.76
N LYS A 277 -8.61 41.99 -22.02
CA LYS A 277 -8.98 43.33 -22.51
C LYS A 277 -8.18 44.49 -21.92
N GLY A 278 -7.37 44.27 -20.89
CA GLY A 278 -6.60 45.34 -20.25
C GLY A 278 -5.49 44.83 -19.33
N HIS A 279 -5.85 44.33 -18.16
CA HIS A 279 -4.93 43.73 -17.20
C HIS A 279 -5.41 42.33 -16.78
N GLY A 280 -4.48 41.47 -16.40
CA GLY A 280 -4.73 40.15 -15.82
C GLY A 280 -3.46 39.59 -15.21
N SER A 281 -3.48 38.33 -14.80
CA SER A 281 -2.33 37.66 -14.20
C SER A 281 -2.10 36.29 -14.82
N VAL A 282 -0.84 35.89 -14.94
CA VAL A 282 -0.43 34.51 -15.16
C VAL A 282 -0.20 33.87 -13.80
N GLU A 283 -0.78 32.71 -13.58
CA GLU A 283 -0.42 31.85 -12.47
C GLU A 283 0.65 30.85 -12.93
N LEU A 284 1.77 30.85 -12.24
CA LEU A 284 2.90 29.94 -12.45
C LEU A 284 3.14 29.15 -11.18
N ALA A 285 3.01 27.83 -11.24
CA ALA A 285 3.30 26.95 -10.11
C ALA A 285 4.65 26.25 -10.31
N LEU A 286 5.44 26.14 -9.23
CA LEU A 286 6.78 25.55 -9.23
C LEU A 286 6.90 24.49 -8.12
N ASP A 287 7.49 23.36 -8.45
CA ASP A 287 7.78 22.24 -7.54
C ASP A 287 9.00 22.50 -6.65
N ALA A 288 9.98 23.25 -7.17
CA ALA A 288 11.20 23.62 -6.47
C ALA A 288 11.63 25.05 -6.81
N ALA A 289 12.48 25.62 -5.93
CA ALA A 289 13.08 26.93 -6.18
C ALA A 289 14.02 26.85 -7.39
N CYS A 290 13.79 27.69 -8.41
CA CYS A 290 14.58 27.67 -9.64
C CYS A 290 14.60 29.03 -10.36
N GLU A 291 15.47 29.15 -11.36
CA GLU A 291 15.48 30.29 -12.29
C GLU A 291 14.36 30.14 -13.33
N VAL A 292 13.57 31.20 -13.47
CA VAL A 292 12.38 31.27 -14.32
C VAL A 292 12.50 32.41 -15.32
N GLU A 293 12.13 32.13 -16.57
CA GLU A 293 11.93 33.14 -17.61
C GLU A 293 10.50 33.02 -18.18
N LEU A 294 9.70 34.07 -18.02
CA LEU A 294 8.35 34.20 -18.57
C LEU A 294 8.34 35.30 -19.64
N THR A 295 8.01 34.93 -20.88
CA THR A 295 8.12 35.80 -22.06
C THR A 295 6.85 35.75 -22.91
N MET A 296 6.50 36.86 -23.55
CA MET A 296 5.35 36.99 -24.44
C MET A 296 5.82 37.20 -25.88
N TYR A 297 5.24 36.44 -26.80
CA TYR A 297 5.49 36.49 -28.24
C TYR A 297 4.22 36.83 -29.00
N ASP A 298 4.36 37.50 -30.15
CA ASP A 298 3.25 37.68 -31.09
C ASP A 298 3.04 36.44 -31.98
N ALA A 299 1.98 36.44 -32.79
CA ALA A 299 1.65 35.32 -33.67
C ALA A 299 2.73 35.00 -34.73
N THR A 300 3.71 35.89 -34.96
CA THR A 300 4.83 35.64 -35.88
C THR A 300 6.05 35.05 -35.19
N GLY A 301 5.98 34.86 -33.86
CA GLY A 301 7.10 34.37 -33.04
C GLY A 301 8.09 35.47 -32.65
N ARG A 302 7.77 36.74 -32.87
CA ARG A 302 8.62 37.86 -32.42
C ARG A 302 8.38 38.11 -30.93
N LEU A 303 9.46 38.25 -30.17
CA LEU A 303 9.40 38.60 -28.75
C LEU A 303 8.78 39.99 -28.57
N VAL A 304 7.72 40.07 -27.77
CA VAL A 304 6.99 41.30 -27.46
C VAL A 304 7.44 41.86 -26.11
N LYS A 305 7.48 41.04 -25.07
CA LYS A 305 7.82 41.48 -23.70
C LYS A 305 8.33 40.32 -22.85
N THR A 306 9.28 40.57 -21.96
CA THR A 306 9.60 39.66 -20.84
C THR A 306 8.75 40.05 -19.66
N LEU A 307 7.90 39.13 -19.19
CA LEU A 307 6.97 39.33 -18.08
C LEU A 307 7.68 39.11 -16.73
N TYR A 308 8.59 38.14 -16.66
CA TYR A 308 9.40 37.86 -15.48
C TYR A 308 10.72 37.20 -15.89
N ALA A 309 11.80 37.51 -15.19
CA ALA A 309 13.09 36.82 -15.31
C ALA A 309 13.83 36.87 -13.97
N GLY A 310 14.10 35.70 -13.39
CA GLY A 310 14.83 35.58 -12.12
C GLY A 310 14.45 34.33 -11.33
N SER A 311 14.95 34.21 -10.10
CA SER A 311 14.67 33.08 -9.23
C SER A 311 13.35 33.23 -8.47
N LEU A 312 12.53 32.17 -8.53
CA LEU A 312 11.31 32.01 -7.73
C LEU A 312 11.45 30.81 -6.80
N SER A 313 10.85 30.91 -5.61
CA SER A 313 10.75 29.78 -4.67
C SER A 313 9.75 28.73 -5.16
N ALA A 314 9.77 27.53 -4.57
CA ALA A 314 8.67 26.58 -4.73
C ALA A 314 7.32 27.22 -4.33
N GLY A 315 6.24 26.79 -4.98
CA GLY A 315 4.88 27.28 -4.77
C GLY A 315 4.31 28.05 -5.97
N THR A 316 3.14 28.67 -5.75
CA THR A 316 2.38 29.38 -6.78
C THR A 316 2.69 30.88 -6.78
N HIS A 317 2.98 31.41 -7.96
CA HIS A 317 3.30 32.82 -8.20
C HIS A 317 2.31 33.44 -9.17
N LEU A 318 1.82 34.63 -8.85
CA LEU A 318 0.98 35.43 -9.74
C LEU A 318 1.84 36.54 -10.36
N ILE A 319 1.92 36.54 -11.69
CA ILE A 319 2.70 37.50 -12.47
C ILE A 319 1.73 38.34 -13.30
N ASP A 320 1.71 39.65 -13.05
CA ASP A 320 0.80 40.56 -13.73
C ASP A 320 1.13 40.75 -15.21
N ILE A 321 0.08 40.84 -16.01
CA ILE A 321 0.13 41.15 -17.44
C ILE A 321 -0.70 42.39 -17.71
N GLU A 322 -0.04 43.40 -18.28
CA GLU A 322 -0.68 44.59 -18.80
C GLU A 322 -0.62 44.58 -20.33
N VAL A 323 -1.78 44.65 -20.99
CA VAL A 323 -1.91 44.52 -22.45
C VAL A 323 -2.55 45.72 -23.13
N GLU A 324 -2.88 46.79 -22.40
CA GLU A 324 -3.60 47.96 -22.91
C GLU A 324 -2.91 48.66 -24.08
N THR A 325 -1.57 48.62 -24.11
CA THR A 325 -0.76 49.23 -25.19
C THR A 325 -0.44 48.28 -26.33
N LEU A 326 -0.88 47.01 -26.25
CA LEU A 326 -0.61 45.99 -27.27
C LEU A 326 -1.78 45.90 -28.26
N PRO A 327 -1.52 45.78 -29.57
CA PRO A 327 -2.60 45.61 -30.55
C PRO A 327 -3.43 44.36 -30.28
N ALA A 328 -4.74 44.42 -30.54
CA ALA A 328 -5.61 43.26 -30.55
C ALA A 328 -5.06 42.17 -31.49
N GLY A 329 -5.06 40.91 -31.02
CA GLY A 329 -4.45 39.81 -31.75
C GLY A 329 -4.13 38.60 -30.88
N ALA A 330 -3.53 37.58 -31.48
CA ALA A 330 -3.07 36.38 -30.78
C ALA A 330 -1.61 36.51 -30.35
N TYR A 331 -1.35 36.09 -29.11
CA TYR A 331 -0.06 36.11 -28.45
C TYR A 331 0.18 34.77 -27.75
N PHE A 332 1.46 34.49 -27.46
CA PHE A 332 1.90 33.26 -26.81
C PHE A 332 2.80 33.61 -25.62
N ILE A 333 2.41 33.17 -24.44
CA ILE A 333 3.21 33.31 -23.22
C ILE A 333 3.99 32.03 -23.03
N ARG A 334 5.31 32.12 -22.95
CA ARG A 334 6.22 30.99 -22.74
C ARG A 334 6.89 31.11 -21.39
N ALA A 335 6.75 30.07 -20.57
CA ALA A 335 7.50 29.90 -19.33
C ALA A 335 8.62 28.89 -19.54
N THR A 336 9.81 29.20 -19.03
CA THR A 336 10.94 28.27 -18.90
C THR A 336 11.38 28.26 -17.44
N ALA A 337 11.42 27.09 -16.82
CA ALA A 337 11.89 26.91 -15.44
C ALA A 337 12.74 25.64 -15.37
N GLY A 338 14.06 25.79 -15.24
CA GLY A 338 15.00 24.66 -15.33
C GLY A 338 14.83 23.85 -16.63
N ARG A 339 14.39 22.59 -16.50
CA ARG A 339 14.12 21.67 -17.63
C ARG A 339 12.71 21.81 -18.22
N HIS A 340 11.81 22.51 -17.53
CA HIS A 340 10.41 22.62 -17.93
C HIS A 340 10.18 23.81 -18.85
N LYS A 341 9.34 23.60 -19.87
CA LYS A 341 8.91 24.63 -20.83
C LYS A 341 7.44 24.45 -21.15
N GLN A 342 6.66 25.52 -21.01
CA GLN A 342 5.25 25.52 -21.39
C GLN A 342 4.90 26.80 -22.12
N VAL A 343 3.96 26.70 -23.06
CA VAL A 343 3.43 27.84 -23.82
C VAL A 343 1.92 27.88 -23.64
N SER A 344 1.39 29.05 -23.31
CA SER A 344 -0.05 29.30 -23.25
C SER A 344 -0.44 30.38 -24.27
N LYS A 345 -1.64 30.26 -24.84
CA LYS A 345 -2.17 31.19 -25.82
C LYS A 345 -3.01 32.27 -25.14
N LEU A 346 -2.77 33.52 -25.50
CA LEU A 346 -3.54 34.68 -25.07
C LEU A 346 -4.10 35.42 -26.30
N VAL A 347 -5.38 35.77 -26.26
CA VAL A 347 -6.02 36.64 -27.26
C VAL A 347 -6.32 37.99 -26.62
N ILE A 348 -5.69 39.05 -27.14
CA ILE A 348 -5.94 40.42 -26.71
C ILE A 348 -7.08 41.00 -27.55
N LEU A 349 -8.06 41.58 -26.86
CA LEU A 349 -9.17 42.33 -27.44
C LEU A 349 -9.12 43.76 -26.94
N HIS A 350 -9.65 44.71 -27.70
CA HIS A 350 -9.93 46.06 -27.23
C HIS A 350 -11.42 46.25 -26.97
#